data_AF-A0A382M1Q7-F1
#
_entry.id   AF-A0A382M1Q7-F1
#
_cell.length_a   1.000
_cell.length_b   1.000
_cell.length_c   1.000
_cell.angle_alpha   90.00
_cell.angle_beta   90.00
_cell.angle_gamma   90.00
#
_symmetry.space_group_name_H-M   'P 1'
#
loop_
_entity.id
_entity.type
_entity.pdbx_description
1 polymer ?
#
loop_
_entity_poly.entity_id
_entity_poly.type
_entity_poly.pdbx_seq_one_letter_code
_entity_poly.pdbx_strand_id
1 'polypeptide(L)'
;MKIKNQFQTNLFFKTVELLSKNSIPFWIDTKSLLSLMGIKLGLPFPDDENISISIYGKYFTRLLALEKKLGIAYRFRFISDRSGRKWIENEYCRLAVFSCWNLMQQASKILITPKYKVDNHYR
;
A
#
# COMPACT_ATOMS: atom_id res chain seq x y z
N MET A 1 -15.26 -8.29 4.04
CA MET A 1 -14.69 -8.17 5.42
C MET A 1 -14.56 -6.69 5.75
N LYS A 2 -14.96 -6.22 6.94
CA LYS A 2 -14.91 -4.78 7.28
C LYS A 2 -13.46 -4.26 7.30
N ILE A 3 -13.21 -3.03 6.83
CA ILE A 3 -11.85 -2.47 6.76
C ILE A 3 -11.15 -2.45 8.12
N LYS A 4 -11.90 -2.26 9.21
CA LYS A 4 -11.40 -2.25 10.59
C LYS A 4 -10.68 -3.56 10.94
N ASN A 5 -11.19 -4.69 10.45
CA ASN A 5 -10.60 -6.01 10.69
C ASN A 5 -9.32 -6.18 9.88
N GLN A 6 -9.22 -5.56 8.70
CA GLN A 6 -8.01 -5.62 7.88
C GLN A 6 -6.81 -4.99 8.60
N PHE A 7 -7.04 -3.87 9.29
CA PHE A 7 -6.02 -3.17 10.08
C PHE A 7 -5.53 -3.95 11.29
N GLN A 8 -6.23 -5.02 11.68
CA GLN A 8 -5.84 -5.92 12.77
C GLN A 8 -5.14 -7.19 12.27
N THR A 9 -4.91 -7.33 10.96
CA THR A 9 -4.28 -8.52 10.40
C THR A 9 -2.76 -8.51 10.60
N ASN A 10 -2.18 -9.71 10.71
CA ASN A 10 -0.72 -9.89 10.69
C ASN A 10 -0.08 -9.30 9.42
N LEU A 11 -0.78 -9.33 8.28
CA LEU A 11 -0.30 -8.74 7.03
C LEU A 11 -0.06 -7.23 7.20
N PHE A 12 -1.00 -6.52 7.83
CA PHE A 12 -0.86 -5.09 8.11
C PHE A 12 0.28 -4.81 9.08
N PHE A 13 0.29 -5.47 10.24
CA PHE A 13 1.33 -5.24 11.25
C PHE A 13 2.73 -5.49 10.71
N LYS A 14 2.91 -6.56 9.92
CA LYS A 14 4.21 -6.92 9.36
C LYS A 14 4.65 -5.99 8.24
N THR A 15 3.70 -5.49 7.44
CA THR A 15 3.99 -4.47 6.43
C THR A 15 4.40 -3.14 7.07
N VAL A 16 3.71 -2.73 8.15
CA VAL A 16 4.08 -1.53 8.92
C VAL A 16 5.44 -1.71 9.59
N GLU A 17 5.69 -2.85 10.23
CA GLU A 17 6.97 -3.19 10.85
C GLU A 17 8.12 -3.10 9.83
N LEU A 18 7.90 -3.63 8.63
CA LEU A 18 8.88 -3.57 7.54
C LEU A 18 9.22 -2.13 7.13
N LEU A 19 8.19 -1.31 6.89
CA LEU A 19 8.38 0.09 6.47
C LEU A 19 9.11 0.88 7.56
N SER A 20 8.70 0.70 8.82
CA SER A 20 9.31 1.35 9.99
C SER A 20 10.76 0.94 10.19
N LYS A 21 11.09 -0.36 10.14
CA LYS A 21 12.48 -0.86 10.25
C LYS A 21 13.40 -0.32 9.16
N ASN A 22 12.83 0.04 8.01
CA ASN A 22 13.56 0.62 6.89
C ASN A 22 13.41 2.15 6.81
N SER A 23 12.90 2.81 7.85
CA SER A 23 12.75 4.27 7.89
C SER A 23 12.01 4.82 6.66
N ILE A 24 10.99 4.10 6.20
CA ILE A 24 10.11 4.52 5.10
C ILE A 24 8.84 5.10 5.71
N PRO A 25 8.66 6.45 5.72
CA PRO A 25 7.43 7.06 6.19
C PRO A 25 6.26 6.67 5.29
N PHE A 26 5.11 6.39 5.91
CA PHE A 26 3.89 6.00 5.21
C PHE A 26 2.65 6.60 5.89
N TRP A 27 1.55 6.65 5.16
CA TRP A 27 0.24 7.05 5.68
C TRP A 27 -0.88 6.24 5.02
N ILE A 28 -2.04 6.16 5.69
CA ILE A 28 -3.24 5.56 5.10
C ILE A 28 -3.79 6.50 4.04
N ASP A 29 -4.16 5.97 2.88
CA ASP A 29 -4.54 6.79 1.72
C ASP A 29 -5.84 6.30 1.07
N THR A 30 -6.40 7.14 0.20
CA THR A 30 -7.50 6.84 -0.73
C THR A 30 -8.74 6.25 -0.02
N LYS A 31 -9.21 5.09 -0.47
CA LYS A 31 -10.42 4.43 0.01
C LYS A 31 -10.28 3.97 1.45
N SER A 32 -9.11 3.47 1.87
CA SER A 32 -8.92 3.04 3.26
C SER A 32 -9.00 4.22 4.23
N LEU A 33 -8.44 5.38 3.86
CA LEU A 33 -8.60 6.60 4.65
C LEU A 33 -10.06 7.06 4.68
N LEU A 34 -10.74 7.03 3.53
CA LEU A 34 -12.16 7.39 3.43
C LEU A 34 -13.04 6.47 4.28
N SER A 35 -12.86 5.15 4.23
CA SER A 35 -13.64 4.20 5.02
C SER A 35 -13.37 4.37 6.52
N LEU A 36 -12.12 4.60 6.94
CA LEU A 36 -11.79 4.94 8.33
C LEU A 36 -12.48 6.23 8.78
N MET A 37 -12.50 7.25 7.93
CA MET A 37 -13.18 8.50 8.22
C MET A 37 -14.70 8.33 8.28
N GLY A 38 -15.27 7.51 7.41
CA GLY A 38 -16.68 7.15 7.45
C GLY A 38 -17.06 6.51 8.79
N ILE A 39 -16.28 5.53 9.25
CA ILE A 39 -16.46 4.90 10.56
C ILE A 39 -16.37 5.94 11.69
N LYS A 40 -15.36 6.82 11.64
CA LYS A 40 -15.16 7.85 12.67
C LYS A 40 -16.32 8.85 12.73
N LEU A 41 -16.89 9.22 11.60
CA LEU A 41 -17.96 10.22 11.48
C LEU A 41 -19.38 9.62 11.48
N GLY A 42 -19.50 8.29 11.53
CA GLY A 42 -20.79 7.62 11.40
C GLY A 42 -21.42 7.73 10.00
N LEU A 43 -20.62 7.97 8.96
CA LEU A 43 -21.09 8.09 7.58
C LEU A 43 -21.08 6.73 6.87
N PRO A 44 -22.09 6.42 6.04
CA PRO A 44 -22.25 5.13 5.37
C PRO A 44 -21.38 5.02 4.11
N PHE A 45 -20.07 5.27 4.24
CA PHE A 45 -19.16 5.10 3.11
C PHE A 45 -18.91 3.62 2.81
N PRO A 46 -18.66 3.26 1.53
CA PRO A 46 -18.31 1.89 1.16
C PRO A 46 -17.07 1.41 1.93
N ASP A 47 -17.14 0.18 2.43
CA ASP A 47 -15.97 -0.52 2.96
C ASP A 47 -15.06 -0.94 1.80
N ASP A 48 -13.74 -0.78 1.96
CA ASP A 48 -12.75 -1.38 1.07
C ASP A 48 -12.23 -2.68 1.67
N GLU A 49 -12.07 -3.70 0.84
CA GLU A 49 -11.49 -4.98 1.25
C GLU A 49 -9.96 -4.92 1.31
N ASN A 50 -9.36 -3.94 0.64
CA ASN A 50 -7.93 -3.74 0.58
C ASN A 50 -7.51 -2.55 1.45
N ILE A 51 -6.32 -2.66 2.03
CA ILE A 51 -5.68 -1.52 2.67
C ILE A 51 -4.86 -0.79 1.61
N SER A 52 -5.06 0.51 1.50
CA SER A 52 -4.28 1.40 0.67
C SER A 52 -3.45 2.31 1.56
N ILE A 53 -2.14 2.24 1.38
CA ILE A 53 -1.19 3.14 2.03
C ILE A 53 -0.34 3.83 0.96
N SER A 54 0.18 4.98 1.32
CA SER A 54 1.09 5.73 0.46
C SER A 54 2.41 6.02 1.16
N ILE A 55 3.45 6.17 0.36
CA ILE A 55 4.80 6.56 0.79
C ILE A 55 5.28 7.71 -0.09
N TYR A 56 6.31 8.42 0.34
CA TYR A 56 6.99 9.34 -0.58
C TYR A 56 7.70 8.58 -1.70
N GLY A 57 7.55 9.06 -2.93
CA GLY A 57 8.10 8.44 -4.14
C GLY A 57 9.61 8.20 -4.07
N LYS A 58 10.36 9.11 -3.43
CA LYS A 58 11.81 8.97 -3.19
C LYS A 58 12.22 7.68 -2.46
N TYR A 59 11.31 7.05 -1.71
CA TYR A 59 11.58 5.79 -1.01
C TYR A 59 11.15 4.55 -1.81
N PHE A 60 10.52 4.71 -2.98
CA PHE A 60 9.93 3.61 -3.71
C PHE A 60 11.00 2.63 -4.22
N THR A 61 12.08 3.12 -4.82
CA THR A 61 13.21 2.26 -5.23
C THR A 61 13.80 1.46 -4.06
N ARG A 62 13.90 2.07 -2.88
CA ARG A 62 14.33 1.37 -1.66
C ARG A 62 13.35 0.26 -1.29
N LEU A 63 12.03 0.53 -1.34
CA LEU A 63 10.99 -0.45 -1.08
C LEU A 63 11.05 -1.63 -2.06
N LEU A 64 11.27 -1.37 -3.36
CA LEU A 64 11.44 -2.43 -4.37
C LEU A 64 12.62 -3.35 -4.04
N ALA A 65 13.72 -2.80 -3.52
CA ALA A 65 14.88 -3.59 -3.10
C ALA A 65 14.63 -4.44 -1.83
N LEU A 66 13.63 -4.10 -1.02
CA LEU A 66 13.27 -4.88 0.17
C LEU A 66 12.55 -6.18 -0.17
N GLU A 67 11.79 -6.21 -1.27
CA GLU A 67 11.13 -7.43 -1.76
C GLU A 67 12.12 -8.59 -1.90
N LYS A 68 13.27 -8.32 -2.53
CA LYS A 68 14.37 -9.28 -2.67
C LYS A 68 14.91 -9.83 -1.33
N LYS A 69 14.70 -9.10 -0.22
CA LYS A 69 15.19 -9.45 1.12
C LYS A 69 14.18 -10.17 2.00
N LEU A 70 12.88 -10.14 1.65
CA LEU A 70 11.80 -10.50 2.58
C LEU A 70 11.40 -11.98 2.59
N GLY A 71 11.99 -12.79 1.71
CA GLY A 71 11.79 -14.24 1.72
C GLY A 71 10.33 -14.67 1.54
N ILE A 72 10.03 -15.91 1.93
CA ILE A 72 8.79 -16.63 1.58
C ILE A 72 7.57 -16.20 2.43
N ALA A 73 7.74 -15.29 3.41
CA ALA A 73 6.67 -14.93 4.35
C ALA A 73 5.59 -14.02 3.74
N TYR A 74 5.93 -13.24 2.72
CA TYR A 74 5.00 -12.34 2.01
C TYR A 74 5.24 -12.42 0.50
N ARG A 75 4.15 -12.35 -0.27
CA ARG A 75 4.24 -12.23 -1.73
C ARG A 75 4.09 -10.76 -2.11
N PHE A 76 4.97 -10.31 -2.97
CA PHE A 76 4.95 -8.96 -3.51
C PHE A 76 4.61 -9.03 -4.99
N ARG A 77 3.74 -8.14 -5.46
CA ARG A 77 3.46 -7.96 -6.88
C ARG A 77 3.65 -6.50 -7.24
N PHE A 78 4.60 -6.26 -8.13
CA PHE A 78 4.77 -4.96 -8.75
C PHE A 78 3.66 -4.72 -9.78
N ILE A 79 3.08 -3.52 -9.76
CA ILE A 79 2.07 -3.09 -10.72
C ILE A 79 2.74 -2.08 -11.64
N SER A 80 2.96 -2.46 -12.90
CA SER A 80 3.56 -1.61 -13.93
C SER A 80 2.75 -0.33 -14.10
N ASP A 81 3.44 0.80 -14.22
CA ASP A 81 2.81 1.99 -14.75
C ASP A 81 2.55 1.81 -16.25
N ARG A 82 1.28 1.96 -16.64
CA ARG A 82 0.85 1.95 -18.05
C ARG A 82 0.14 3.24 -18.43
N SER A 83 0.28 4.27 -17.61
CA SER A 83 -0.45 5.52 -17.76
C SER A 83 0.24 6.55 -18.66
N GLY A 84 1.50 6.31 -19.04
CA GLY A 84 2.29 7.24 -19.86
C GLY A 84 2.72 8.50 -19.09
N ARG A 85 2.62 8.51 -17.77
CA ARG A 85 2.93 9.70 -16.94
C ARG A 85 4.43 9.84 -16.78
N LYS A 86 4.98 10.92 -17.33
CA LYS A 86 6.43 11.21 -17.30
C LYS A 86 7.00 11.54 -15.92
N TRP A 87 6.15 11.88 -14.95
CA TRP A 87 6.58 12.27 -13.59
C TRP A 87 6.75 11.07 -12.64
N ILE A 88 6.40 9.86 -13.07
CA ILE A 88 6.69 8.65 -12.31
C ILE A 88 8.12 8.22 -12.66
N GLU A 89 8.99 8.21 -11.66
CA GLU A 89 10.42 7.91 -11.84
C GLU A 89 10.72 6.42 -12.03
N ASN A 90 9.72 5.55 -11.84
CA ASN A 90 9.88 4.10 -11.82
C ASN A 90 8.92 3.41 -12.79
N GLU A 91 9.34 2.26 -13.35
CA GLU A 91 8.48 1.43 -14.21
C GLU A 91 7.21 0.95 -13.49
N TYR A 92 7.24 0.88 -12.15
CA TYR A 92 6.10 0.46 -11.34
C TYR A 92 5.39 1.65 -10.69
N CYS A 93 4.05 1.62 -10.68
CA CYS A 93 3.22 2.63 -10.03
C CYS A 93 2.73 2.20 -8.65
N ARG A 94 2.76 0.90 -8.30
CA ARG A 94 2.36 0.40 -6.99
C ARG A 94 3.06 -0.91 -6.65
N LEU A 95 3.11 -1.20 -5.35
CA LEU A 95 3.47 -2.51 -4.80
C LEU A 95 2.26 -3.10 -4.08
N ALA A 96 1.84 -4.30 -4.46
CA ALA A 96 0.81 -5.05 -3.74
C ALA A 96 1.48 -6.11 -2.85
N VAL A 97 1.14 -6.11 -1.56
CA VAL A 97 1.62 -7.07 -0.56
C VAL A 97 0.49 -8.04 -0.21
N PHE A 98 0.76 -9.33 -0.29
CA PHE A 98 -0.19 -10.42 -0.05
C PHE A 98 0.29 -11.31 1.08
N SER A 99 -0.65 -11.93 1.79
CA SER A 99 -0.35 -13.11 2.60
C SER A 99 -0.08 -14.31 1.69
N CYS A 100 0.88 -15.17 2.05
CA CYS A 100 1.29 -16.31 1.23
C CYS A 100 0.28 -17.46 1.17
N TRP A 101 -0.76 -17.41 2.00
CA TRP A 101 -1.64 -18.55 2.29
C TRP A 101 -3.04 -18.44 1.67
N ASN A 102 -3.33 -17.35 0.97
CA ASN A 102 -4.62 -17.14 0.30
C ASN A 102 -4.45 -17.19 -1.23
N LEU A 103 -5.45 -17.72 -1.94
CA LEU A 103 -5.53 -17.63 -3.41
C LEU A 103 -5.47 -16.15 -3.84
N MET A 104 -4.59 -15.81 -4.79
CA MET A 104 -4.28 -14.43 -5.18
C MET A 104 -5.49 -13.55 -5.54
N GLN A 105 -6.58 -14.16 -6.00
CA GLN A 105 -7.79 -13.44 -6.42
C GLN A 105 -8.75 -13.12 -5.27
N GLN A 106 -8.61 -13.78 -4.10
CA GLN A 106 -9.53 -13.65 -2.96
C GLN A 106 -8.83 -13.12 -1.69
N ALA A 107 -7.52 -12.88 -1.74
CA ALA A 107 -6.75 -12.39 -0.61
C ALA A 107 -6.87 -10.87 -0.47
N SER A 108 -7.25 -10.40 0.72
CA SER A 108 -7.02 -9.00 1.11
C SER A 108 -5.54 -8.66 0.98
N LYS A 109 -5.25 -7.50 0.40
CA LYS A 109 -3.90 -7.04 0.09
C LYS A 109 -3.67 -5.63 0.59
N ILE A 110 -2.39 -5.30 0.76
CA ILE A 110 -1.94 -3.95 1.05
C ILE A 110 -1.37 -3.36 -0.23
N LEU A 111 -1.98 -2.30 -0.72
CA LEU A 111 -1.53 -1.54 -1.87
C LEU A 111 -0.68 -0.37 -1.36
N ILE A 112 0.61 -0.37 -1.71
CA ILE A 112 1.54 0.71 -1.41
C ILE A 112 1.72 1.55 -2.67
N THR A 113 1.33 2.82 -2.60
CA THR A 113 1.42 3.76 -3.72
C THR A 113 2.50 4.82 -3.43
N PRO A 114 3.50 4.99 -4.30
CA PRO A 114 4.42 6.12 -4.21
C PRO A 114 3.71 7.42 -4.60
N LYS A 115 3.96 8.47 -3.82
CA LYS A 115 3.49 9.84 -4.07
C LYS A 115 4.67 10.73 -4.42
N TYR A 116 4.67 11.26 -5.64
CA TYR A 116 5.76 12.08 -6.16
C TYR A 116 5.39 13.54 -6.04
N LYS A 117 6.36 14.38 -5.64
CA LYS A 117 6.16 15.83 -5.64
C LYS A 117 6.41 16.34 -7.06
N VAL A 118 5.36 16.87 -7.68
CA VAL A 118 5.41 17.47 -9.02
C VAL A 118 5.00 18.93 -8.84
N ASP A 119 5.94 19.84 -9.09
CA ASP A 119 5.81 21.26 -8.78
C ASP A 119 5.51 21.47 -7.28
N ASN A 120 4.37 22.10 -6.96
CA ASN A 120 3.91 22.37 -5.61
C ASN A 120 2.91 21.34 -5.06
N HIS A 121 2.65 20.23 -5.77
CA HIS A 121 1.64 19.24 -5.39
C HIS A 121 2.19 17.82 -5.34
N TYR A 122 1.64 16.99 -4.44
CA TYR A 122 1.87 15.56 -4.48
C TYR A 122 0.88 14.90 -5.44
N ARG A 123 1.41 14.07 -6.34
CA ARG A 123 0.64 13.26 -7.30
C ARG A 123 0.78 11.78 -6.95
#